data_AF-A0A2U0H2D7-F1
#
_entry.id   AF-A0A2U0H2D7-F1
#
_cell.length_a   1.000
_cell.length_b   1.000
_cell.length_c   1.000
_cell.angle_alpha   90.00
_cell.angle_beta   90.00
_cell.angle_gamma   90.00
#
_symmetry.space_group_name_H-M   'P 1'
#
loop_
_entity.id
_entity.type
_entity.pdbx_description
1 polymer ?
#
loop_
_entity_poly.entity_id
_entity_poly.type
_entity_poly.pdbx_seq_one_letter_code
_entity_poly.pdbx_strand_id
1 'polypeptide(L)'
;MTASDASDDERRARARDARVRWVAANPNYRAEYEQQHRPRILEQKRDAEKRRKLRLHAAQERRVKARQRAKRWAVENPEKTRAQRQRYRERHPERVKASERAYAARNREARTAAARDYRERNPERTAAAAQRWQQQNRDQLTAYQRDYRSQNPAVYERTLASNRDARRRDRRLKALGLPGKRVRRTKVAERIRNDQAATAFFTRLRGPDERRRILAQYQSTPPELVAEWQRRSRLGKQRAAALERFPQRLEKYHAKHGDRLREEVRMDSTARTLRGAAPLAIDDEVNRRALEAVWRATAGLGRPVPGTPRKPSEPSRRRRGTTHDPRDLGRSR
;
A
#
# COMPACT_ATOMS: atom_id res chain seq x y z
N MET A 1 8.00 67.44 21.93
CA MET A 1 9.04 66.58 22.53
C MET A 1 10.01 67.53 23.20
N THR A 2 9.90 67.66 24.52
CA THR A 2 10.55 68.71 25.31
C THR A 2 12.00 68.30 25.62
N ALA A 3 12.90 69.29 25.79
CA ALA A 3 14.34 69.09 26.05
C ALA A 3 14.66 68.21 27.29
N SER A 4 13.65 67.91 28.13
CA SER A 4 13.72 66.99 29.27
C SER A 4 13.89 65.52 28.84
N ASP A 5 13.22 65.08 27.76
CA ASP A 5 13.26 63.69 27.30
C ASP A 5 14.63 63.32 26.69
N ALA A 6 15.27 64.28 26.02
CA ALA A 6 16.61 64.12 25.46
C ALA A 6 17.67 63.90 26.57
N SER A 7 17.51 64.56 27.72
CA SER A 7 18.38 64.39 28.89
C SER A 7 18.24 63.00 29.54
N ASP A 8 17.01 62.45 29.58
CA ASP A 8 16.76 61.10 30.10
C ASP A 8 17.29 59.99 29.18
N ASP A 9 17.17 60.17 27.88
CA ASP A 9 17.70 59.22 26.90
C ASP A 9 19.23 59.21 26.89
N GLU A 10 19.89 60.36 27.06
CA GLU A 10 21.34 60.44 27.25
C GLU A 10 21.81 59.83 28.58
N ARG A 11 21.05 59.99 29.67
CA ARG A 11 21.32 59.28 30.94
C ARG A 11 21.20 57.77 30.76
N ARG A 12 20.18 57.30 30.05
CA ARG A 12 20.00 55.88 29.72
C ARG A 12 21.09 55.36 28.79
N ALA A 13 21.57 56.17 27.85
CA ALA A 13 22.69 55.82 26.97
C ALA A 13 23.98 55.66 27.78
N ARG A 14 24.32 56.64 28.62
CA ARG A 14 25.48 56.56 29.52
C ARG A 14 25.42 55.37 30.49
N ALA A 15 24.24 55.08 31.04
CA ALA A 15 24.04 53.91 31.90
C ALA A 15 24.19 52.58 31.13
N ARG A 16 23.75 52.52 29.87
CA ARG A 16 23.97 51.36 28.99
C ARG A 16 25.44 51.17 28.68
N ASP A 17 26.16 52.23 28.31
CA ASP A 17 27.59 52.17 28.00
C ASP A 17 28.42 51.80 29.22
N ALA A 18 28.08 52.35 30.40
CA ALA A 18 28.70 51.97 31.67
C ALA A 18 28.47 50.49 31.99
N ARG A 19 27.26 49.96 31.75
CA ARG A 19 26.95 48.54 31.91
C ARG A 19 27.73 47.67 30.94
N VAL A 20 27.84 48.07 29.67
CA VAL A 20 28.62 47.34 28.65
C VAL A 20 30.09 47.30 29.05
N ARG A 21 30.67 48.44 29.47
CA ARG A 21 32.06 48.52 29.96
C ARG A 21 32.28 47.65 31.20
N TRP A 22 31.34 47.65 32.14
CA TRP A 22 31.43 46.83 33.34
C TRP A 22 31.35 45.33 33.04
N VAL A 23 30.47 44.91 32.13
CA VAL A 23 30.36 43.51 31.68
C VAL A 23 31.63 43.07 30.94
N ALA A 24 32.19 43.93 30.09
CA ALA A 24 33.45 43.66 29.40
C ALA A 24 34.63 43.52 30.37
N ALA A 25 34.67 44.32 31.43
CA ALA A 25 35.68 44.24 32.48
C ALA A 25 35.48 43.05 33.46
N ASN A 26 34.27 42.49 33.53
CA ASN A 26 33.92 41.42 34.47
C ASN A 26 33.25 40.24 33.73
N PRO A 27 33.97 39.54 32.83
CA PRO A 27 33.38 38.51 31.97
C PRO A 27 32.85 37.30 32.76
N ASN A 28 33.48 36.95 33.89
CA ASN A 28 33.14 35.76 34.69
C ASN A 28 32.26 36.05 35.91
N TYR A 29 31.99 37.32 36.23
CA TYR A 29 31.25 37.71 37.44
C TYR A 29 29.91 36.97 37.58
N ARG A 30 29.17 36.82 36.48
CA ARG A 30 27.87 36.15 36.53
C ARG A 30 27.99 34.66 36.85
N ALA A 31 29.00 33.99 36.30
CA ALA A 31 29.25 32.58 36.58
C ALA A 31 29.69 32.37 38.03
N GLU A 32 30.58 33.23 38.54
CA GLU A 32 31.05 33.20 39.93
C GLU A 32 29.93 33.54 40.91
N TYR A 33 29.11 34.56 40.63
CA TYR A 33 27.92 34.91 41.39
C TYR A 33 26.89 33.77 41.41
N GLU A 34 26.64 33.13 40.26
CA GLU A 34 25.75 31.98 40.18
C GLU A 34 26.30 30.76 40.94
N GLN A 35 27.61 30.56 41.03
CA GLN A 35 28.23 29.50 41.83
C GLN A 35 28.12 29.79 43.33
N GLN A 36 28.45 31.01 43.76
CA GLN A 36 28.39 31.44 45.17
C GLN A 36 26.94 31.48 45.70
N HIS A 37 25.98 31.90 44.87
CA HIS A 37 24.57 32.01 45.26
C HIS A 37 23.68 30.88 44.71
N ARG A 38 24.29 29.82 44.16
CA ARG A 38 23.59 28.65 43.60
C ARG A 38 22.48 28.10 44.50
N PRO A 39 22.71 27.83 45.81
CA PRO A 39 21.66 27.27 46.67
C PRO A 39 20.44 28.19 46.77
N ARG A 40 20.67 29.50 46.98
CA ARG A 40 19.60 30.51 47.07
C ARG A 40 18.81 30.65 45.77
N ILE A 41 19.50 30.65 44.63
CA ILE A 41 18.85 30.74 43.30
C ILE A 41 17.98 29.50 43.05
N LEU A 42 18.45 28.31 43.42
CA LEU A 42 17.68 27.08 43.27
C LEU A 42 16.45 27.03 44.19
N GLU A 43 16.59 27.50 45.44
CA GLU A 43 15.48 27.63 46.37
C GLU A 43 14.41 28.60 45.86
N GLN A 44 14.80 29.79 45.40
CA GLN A 44 13.89 30.75 44.78
C GLN A 44 13.16 30.16 43.56
N LYS A 45 13.86 29.39 42.71
CA LYS A 45 13.25 28.69 41.58
C LYS A 45 12.24 27.64 42.03
N ARG A 46 12.58 26.82 43.04
CA ARG A 46 11.67 25.82 43.62
C ARG A 46 10.41 26.46 44.18
N ASP A 47 10.55 27.55 44.91
CA ASP A 47 9.40 28.25 45.49
C ASP A 47 8.55 28.97 44.44
N ALA A 48 9.17 29.56 43.41
CA ALA A 48 8.46 30.11 42.27
C ALA A 48 7.65 29.02 41.52
N GLU A 49 8.21 27.82 41.36
CA GLU A 49 7.53 26.68 40.75
C GLU A 49 6.37 26.18 41.62
N LYS A 50 6.56 26.04 42.94
CA LYS A 50 5.49 25.70 43.89
C LYS A 50 4.34 26.71 43.81
N ARG A 51 4.63 28.02 43.83
CA ARG A 51 3.63 29.08 43.67
C ARG A 51 2.93 29.02 42.31
N ARG A 52 3.64 28.69 41.23
CA ARG A 52 3.03 28.47 39.90
C ARG A 52 2.06 27.28 39.91
N LYS A 53 2.46 26.14 40.48
CA LYS A 53 1.62 24.94 40.58
C LYS A 53 0.36 25.22 41.40
N LEU A 54 0.49 25.87 42.55
CA LEU A 54 -0.64 26.28 43.40
C LEU A 54 -1.61 27.20 42.64
N ARG A 55 -1.10 28.20 41.90
CA ARG A 55 -1.94 29.08 41.06
C ARG A 55 -2.69 28.32 39.97
N LEU A 56 -2.04 27.36 39.31
CA LEU A 56 -2.68 26.54 38.28
C LEU A 56 -3.75 25.63 38.88
N HIS A 57 -3.48 25.02 40.03
CA HIS A 57 -4.45 24.20 40.75
C HIS A 57 -5.67 25.03 41.17
N ALA A 58 -5.45 26.16 41.86
CA ALA A 58 -6.53 27.07 42.26
C ALA A 58 -7.32 27.63 41.05
N ALA A 59 -6.66 27.89 39.92
CA ALA A 59 -7.35 28.28 38.69
C ALA A 59 -8.22 27.14 38.14
N GLN A 60 -7.73 25.90 38.18
CA GLN A 60 -8.49 24.73 37.74
C GLN A 60 -9.69 24.47 38.65
N GLU A 61 -9.53 24.53 39.96
CA GLU A 61 -10.63 24.41 40.91
C GLU A 61 -11.69 25.49 40.71
N ARG A 62 -11.27 26.75 40.51
CA ARG A 62 -12.20 27.84 40.17
C ARG A 62 -12.97 27.56 38.89
N ARG A 63 -12.32 27.01 37.85
CA ARG A 63 -12.98 26.60 36.60
C ARG A 63 -13.99 25.48 36.82
N VAL A 64 -13.65 24.47 37.62
CA VAL A 64 -14.57 23.37 37.95
C VAL A 64 -15.79 23.90 38.70
N LYS A 65 -15.59 24.70 39.76
CA LYS A 65 -16.67 25.33 40.52
C LYS A 65 -17.55 26.23 39.64
N ALA A 66 -16.96 27.01 38.73
CA ALA A 66 -17.70 27.82 37.77
C ALA A 66 -18.55 26.97 36.80
N ARG A 67 -18.00 25.87 36.27
CA ARG A 67 -18.74 24.93 35.42
C ARG A 67 -19.90 24.28 36.16
N GLN A 68 -19.70 23.89 37.42
CA GLN A 68 -20.76 23.32 38.24
C GLN A 68 -21.88 24.33 38.52
N ARG A 69 -21.54 25.58 38.85
CA ARG A 69 -22.53 26.66 39.00
C ARG A 69 -23.30 26.91 37.71
N ALA A 70 -22.62 26.99 36.57
CA ALA A 70 -23.27 27.14 35.26
C ALA A 70 -24.18 25.95 34.92
N LYS A 71 -23.79 24.72 35.27
CA LYS A 71 -24.62 23.52 35.09
C LYS A 71 -25.87 23.58 35.96
N ARG A 72 -25.74 23.94 37.25
CA ARG A 72 -26.88 24.12 38.16
C ARG A 72 -27.83 25.19 37.65
N TRP A 73 -27.30 26.35 37.28
CA TRP A 73 -28.09 27.44 36.70
C TRP A 73 -28.84 27.02 35.43
N ALA A 74 -28.21 26.24 34.55
CA ALA A 74 -28.85 25.75 33.33
C ALA A 74 -29.99 24.74 33.59
N VAL A 75 -29.91 23.97 34.68
CA VAL A 75 -30.97 23.06 35.12
C VAL A 75 -32.12 23.84 35.76
N GLU A 76 -31.81 24.84 36.58
CA GLU A 76 -32.79 25.74 37.23
C GLU A 76 -33.46 26.68 36.21
N ASN A 77 -32.80 27.02 35.11
CA ASN A 77 -33.28 27.96 34.09
C ASN A 77 -33.25 27.33 32.67
N PRO A 78 -34.08 26.30 32.42
CA PRO A 78 -34.07 25.58 31.14
C PRO A 78 -34.52 26.47 29.98
N GLU A 79 -35.52 27.34 30.19
CA GLU A 79 -36.06 28.21 29.14
C GLU A 79 -35.08 29.29 28.70
N LYS A 80 -34.41 29.96 29.65
CA LYS A 80 -33.36 30.94 29.36
C LYS A 80 -32.21 30.30 28.60
N THR A 81 -31.84 29.07 28.95
CA THR A 81 -30.80 28.30 28.25
C THR A 81 -31.22 27.97 26.81
N ARG A 82 -32.47 27.55 26.59
CA ARG A 82 -32.99 27.27 25.24
C ARG A 82 -33.03 28.54 24.39
N ALA A 83 -33.56 29.64 24.94
CA ALA A 83 -33.62 30.94 24.26
C ALA A 83 -32.21 31.44 23.87
N GLN A 84 -31.22 31.29 24.75
CA GLN A 84 -29.84 31.65 24.45
C GLN A 84 -29.25 30.79 23.34
N ARG A 85 -29.47 29.47 23.36
CA ARG A 85 -29.01 28.56 22.30
C ARG A 85 -29.67 28.88 20.95
N GLN A 86 -30.96 29.22 20.97
CA GLN A 86 -31.70 29.60 19.78
C GLN A 86 -31.14 30.89 19.17
N ARG A 87 -30.95 31.94 19.98
CA ARG A 87 -30.30 33.19 19.57
C ARG A 87 -28.90 32.95 19.00
N TYR A 88 -28.13 32.02 19.58
CA TYR A 88 -26.81 31.65 19.06
C TYR A 88 -26.90 30.97 17.68
N ARG A 89 -27.86 30.08 17.47
CA ARG A 89 -28.09 29.42 16.18
C ARG A 89 -28.50 30.42 15.09
N GLU A 90 -29.35 31.38 15.43
CA GLU A 90 -29.81 32.43 14.51
C GLU A 90 -28.69 33.41 14.16
N ARG A 91 -27.86 33.81 15.13
CA ARG A 91 -26.74 34.74 14.90
C ARG A 91 -25.54 34.07 14.20
N HIS A 92 -25.36 32.76 14.36
CA HIS A 92 -24.20 32.03 13.83
C HIS A 92 -24.58 30.73 13.11
N PRO A 93 -25.43 30.79 12.07
CA PRO A 93 -25.92 29.59 11.38
C PRO A 93 -24.77 28.82 10.73
N GLU A 94 -23.77 29.51 10.20
CA GLU A 94 -22.61 28.88 9.56
C GLU A 94 -21.73 28.13 10.54
N ARG A 95 -21.48 28.68 11.73
CA ARG A 95 -20.67 28.02 12.77
C ARG A 95 -21.37 26.77 13.29
N VAL A 96 -22.69 26.81 13.41
CA VAL A 96 -23.49 25.65 13.79
C VAL A 96 -23.42 24.57 12.72
N LYS A 97 -23.68 24.91 11.44
CA LYS A 97 -23.56 23.96 10.33
C LYS A 97 -22.14 23.37 10.23
N ALA A 98 -21.10 24.18 10.41
CA ALA A 98 -19.71 23.71 10.40
C ALA A 98 -19.42 22.74 11.55
N SER A 99 -19.90 23.04 12.76
CA SER A 99 -19.77 22.15 13.92
C SER A 99 -20.54 20.84 13.72
N GLU A 100 -21.75 20.90 13.18
CA GLU A 100 -22.57 19.72 12.89
C GLU A 100 -21.92 18.84 11.82
N ARG A 101 -21.37 19.43 10.76
CA ARG A 101 -20.58 18.71 9.75
C ARG A 101 -19.34 18.07 10.35
N ALA A 102 -18.59 18.80 11.18
CA ALA A 102 -17.40 18.27 11.85
C ALA A 102 -17.74 17.09 12.78
N TYR A 103 -18.85 17.20 13.52
CA TYR A 103 -19.36 16.12 14.36
C TYR A 103 -19.78 14.91 13.52
N ALA A 104 -20.53 15.11 12.44
CA ALA A 104 -20.97 14.05 11.54
C ALA A 104 -19.78 13.35 10.85
N ALA A 105 -18.73 14.10 10.49
CA ALA A 105 -17.51 13.56 9.91
C ALA A 105 -16.75 12.68 10.92
N ARG A 106 -16.52 13.18 12.15
CA ARG A 106 -15.85 12.41 13.21
C ARG A 106 -16.61 11.15 13.62
N ASN A 107 -17.94 11.19 13.58
CA ASN A 107 -18.80 10.07 13.99
C ASN A 107 -19.39 9.30 12.81
N ARG A 108 -18.82 9.45 11.60
CA ARG A 108 -19.36 8.83 10.39
C ARG A 108 -19.44 7.32 10.53
N GLU A 109 -18.36 6.69 10.98
CA GLU A 109 -18.28 5.24 11.11
C GLU A 109 -19.28 4.71 12.11
N ALA A 110 -19.33 5.27 13.32
CA ALA A 110 -20.29 4.90 14.36
C ALA A 110 -21.75 5.02 13.87
N ARG A 111 -22.09 6.10 13.16
CA ARG A 111 -23.43 6.27 12.57
C ARG A 111 -23.73 5.22 11.50
N THR A 112 -22.76 4.91 10.63
CA THR A 112 -22.95 3.88 9.60
C THR A 112 -23.02 2.48 10.17
N ALA A 113 -22.32 2.20 11.27
CA ALA A 113 -22.39 0.94 11.99
C ALA A 113 -23.76 0.79 12.66
N ALA A 114 -24.20 1.77 13.44
CA ALA A 114 -25.53 1.77 14.04
C ALA A 114 -26.66 1.63 13.00
N ALA A 115 -26.52 2.30 11.85
CA ALA A 115 -27.47 2.17 10.73
C ALA A 115 -27.41 0.79 10.04
N ARG A 116 -26.27 0.10 10.05
CA ARG A 116 -26.15 -1.29 9.58
C ARG A 116 -26.82 -2.23 10.57
N ASP A 117 -26.49 -2.12 11.84
CA ASP A 117 -27.06 -2.94 12.91
C ASP A 117 -28.58 -2.81 12.96
N TYR A 118 -29.11 -1.59 12.79
CA TYR A 118 -30.56 -1.36 12.73
C TYR A 118 -31.21 -2.11 11.55
N ARG A 119 -30.59 -2.08 10.37
CA ARG A 119 -31.08 -2.78 9.16
C ARG A 119 -31.01 -4.29 9.30
N GLU A 120 -29.97 -4.80 9.95
CA GLU A 120 -29.81 -6.22 10.23
C GLU A 120 -30.84 -6.73 11.24
N ARG A 121 -31.14 -5.94 12.28
CA ARG A 121 -32.17 -6.26 13.27
C ARG A 121 -33.60 -6.09 12.74
N ASN A 122 -33.81 -5.18 11.78
CA ASN A 122 -35.13 -4.83 11.26
C ASN A 122 -35.17 -4.87 9.73
N PRO A 123 -34.91 -6.03 9.09
CA PRO A 123 -34.84 -6.14 7.64
C PRO A 123 -36.18 -5.83 6.97
N GLU A 124 -37.28 -6.34 7.53
CA GLU A 124 -38.63 -6.15 6.99
C GLU A 124 -39.08 -4.68 7.04
N ARG A 125 -38.87 -4.01 8.18
CA ARG A 125 -39.21 -2.58 8.33
C ARG A 125 -38.40 -1.71 7.37
N THR A 126 -37.11 -2.03 7.19
CA THR A 126 -36.25 -1.32 6.25
C THR A 126 -36.74 -1.52 4.81
N ALA A 127 -37.07 -2.76 4.43
CA ALA A 127 -37.58 -3.07 3.09
C ALA A 127 -38.94 -2.39 2.83
N ALA A 128 -39.87 -2.43 3.79
CA ALA A 128 -41.16 -1.78 3.68
C ALA A 128 -41.03 -0.25 3.56
N ALA A 129 -40.15 0.38 4.35
CA ALA A 129 -39.87 1.80 4.24
C ALA A 129 -39.26 2.16 2.86
N ALA A 130 -38.32 1.35 2.37
CA ALA A 130 -37.74 1.54 1.03
C ALA A 130 -38.79 1.40 -0.08
N GLN A 131 -39.69 0.41 0.02
CA GLN A 131 -40.79 0.24 -0.93
C GLN A 131 -41.78 1.41 -0.90
N ARG A 132 -42.20 1.86 0.29
CA ARG A 132 -43.08 3.04 0.44
C ARG A 132 -42.45 4.28 -0.19
N TRP A 133 -41.16 4.51 0.07
CA TRP A 133 -40.43 5.62 -0.53
C TRP A 133 -40.38 5.51 -2.06
N GLN A 134 -40.09 4.32 -2.60
CA GLN A 134 -40.08 4.11 -4.05
C GLN A 134 -41.46 4.32 -4.70
N GLN A 135 -42.54 3.92 -4.03
CA GLN A 135 -43.90 4.11 -4.52
C GLN A 135 -44.27 5.60 -4.53
N GLN A 136 -44.00 6.32 -3.45
CA GLN A 136 -44.27 7.76 -3.34
C GLN A 136 -43.43 8.59 -4.31
N ASN A 137 -42.23 8.14 -4.65
CA ASN A 137 -41.28 8.86 -5.52
C ASN A 137 -41.15 8.21 -6.91
N ARG A 138 -42.12 7.39 -7.32
CA ARG A 138 -42.06 6.63 -8.58
C ARG A 138 -41.88 7.54 -9.80
N ASP A 139 -42.60 8.66 -9.84
CA ASP A 139 -42.56 9.58 -10.97
C ASP A 139 -41.22 10.33 -11.01
N GLN A 140 -40.70 10.75 -9.85
CA GLN A 140 -39.38 11.36 -9.72
C GLN A 140 -38.27 10.40 -10.15
N LEU A 141 -38.35 9.12 -9.75
CA LEU A 141 -37.40 8.08 -10.17
C LEU A 141 -37.45 7.84 -11.68
N THR A 142 -38.65 7.87 -12.27
CA THR A 142 -38.84 7.68 -13.71
C THR A 142 -38.30 8.88 -14.49
N ALA A 143 -38.60 10.10 -14.04
CA ALA A 143 -38.05 11.32 -14.61
C ALA A 143 -36.51 11.32 -14.53
N TYR A 144 -35.94 11.04 -13.35
CA TYR A 144 -34.50 10.92 -13.17
C TYR A 144 -33.87 9.89 -14.11
N GLN A 145 -34.50 8.73 -14.30
CA GLN A 145 -34.00 7.72 -15.24
C GLN A 145 -34.08 8.20 -16.69
N ARG A 146 -35.12 8.93 -17.08
CA ARG A 146 -35.25 9.52 -18.42
C ARG A 146 -34.14 10.56 -18.63
N ASP A 147 -33.93 11.45 -17.67
CA ASP A 147 -32.89 12.48 -17.72
C ASP A 147 -31.49 11.89 -17.74
N TYR A 148 -31.24 10.84 -16.95
CA TYR A 148 -29.97 10.14 -16.97
C TYR A 148 -29.68 9.53 -18.35
N ARG A 149 -30.68 8.93 -19.00
CA ARG A 149 -30.55 8.36 -20.35
C ARG A 149 -30.33 9.43 -21.41
N SER A 150 -31.00 10.58 -21.31
CA SER A 150 -30.84 11.68 -22.27
C SER A 150 -29.49 12.38 -22.11
N GLN A 151 -28.98 12.52 -20.88
CA GLN A 151 -27.67 13.10 -20.60
C GLN A 151 -26.51 12.15 -20.95
N ASN A 152 -26.72 10.83 -20.86
CA ASN A 152 -25.67 9.83 -21.06
C ASN A 152 -26.04 8.78 -22.14
N PRO A 153 -26.36 9.19 -23.39
CA PRO A 153 -26.86 8.28 -24.42
C PRO A 153 -25.84 7.20 -24.80
N ALA A 154 -24.55 7.55 -24.87
CA ALA A 154 -23.49 6.61 -25.21
C ALA A 154 -23.32 5.48 -24.16
N VAL A 155 -23.44 5.80 -22.87
CA VAL A 155 -23.35 4.82 -21.79
C VAL A 155 -24.57 3.89 -21.81
N TYR A 156 -25.74 4.45 -22.06
CA TYR A 156 -26.98 3.70 -22.18
C TYR A 156 -26.93 2.74 -23.38
N GLU A 157 -26.52 3.22 -24.56
CA GLU A 157 -26.36 2.39 -25.76
C GLU A 157 -25.33 1.27 -25.57
N ARG A 158 -24.20 1.56 -24.91
CA ARG A 158 -23.22 0.52 -24.56
C ARG A 158 -23.82 -0.57 -23.67
N THR A 159 -24.66 -0.17 -22.72
CA THR A 159 -25.36 -1.10 -21.83
C THR A 159 -26.36 -1.96 -22.62
N LEU A 160 -27.12 -1.35 -23.53
CA LEU A 160 -28.04 -2.08 -24.41
C LEU A 160 -27.29 -3.04 -25.34
N ALA A 161 -26.18 -2.60 -25.95
CA ALA A 161 -25.34 -3.44 -26.80
C ALA A 161 -24.81 -4.66 -26.03
N SER A 162 -24.26 -4.45 -24.84
CA SER A 162 -23.80 -5.54 -23.96
C SER A 162 -24.93 -6.52 -23.62
N ASN A 163 -26.14 -6.03 -23.36
CA ASN A 163 -27.31 -6.88 -23.11
C ASN A 163 -27.72 -7.69 -24.34
N ARG A 164 -27.68 -7.08 -25.54
CA ARG A 164 -27.93 -7.78 -26.82
C ARG A 164 -26.87 -8.86 -27.05
N ASP A 165 -25.60 -8.57 -26.81
CA ASP A 165 -24.50 -9.54 -26.94
C ASP A 165 -24.61 -10.71 -25.95
N ALA A 166 -24.96 -10.43 -24.69
CA ALA A 166 -25.19 -11.46 -23.69
C ALA A 166 -26.30 -12.43 -24.15
N ARG A 167 -27.41 -11.90 -24.67
CA ARG A 167 -28.52 -12.70 -25.22
C ARG A 167 -28.10 -13.50 -26.45
N ARG A 168 -27.33 -12.90 -27.37
CA ARG A 168 -26.79 -13.60 -28.56
C ARG A 168 -25.91 -14.78 -28.14
N ARG A 169 -25.01 -14.57 -27.18
CA ARG A 169 -24.15 -15.62 -26.64
C ARG A 169 -24.96 -16.76 -26.02
N ASP A 170 -25.96 -16.42 -25.21
CA ASP A 170 -26.80 -17.43 -24.54
C ASP A 170 -27.56 -18.30 -25.55
N ARG A 171 -28.12 -17.70 -26.60
CA ARG A 171 -28.74 -18.44 -27.72
C ARG A 171 -27.75 -19.36 -28.43
N ARG A 172 -26.53 -18.89 -28.70
CA ARG A 172 -25.47 -19.72 -29.32
C ARG A 172 -25.06 -20.89 -28.44
N LEU A 173 -24.90 -20.67 -27.14
CA LEU A 173 -24.59 -21.75 -26.19
C LEU A 173 -25.71 -22.80 -26.19
N LYS A 174 -26.96 -22.35 -26.12
CA LYS A 174 -28.13 -23.24 -26.19
C LYS A 174 -28.18 -24.04 -27.48
N ALA A 175 -27.92 -23.41 -28.64
CA ALA A 175 -27.89 -24.08 -29.94
C ALA A 175 -26.78 -25.16 -30.03
N LEU A 176 -25.66 -24.95 -29.33
CA LEU A 176 -24.55 -25.92 -29.23
C LEU A 176 -24.75 -26.95 -28.12
N GLY A 177 -25.90 -26.99 -27.44
CA GLY A 177 -26.14 -27.86 -26.29
C GLY A 177 -25.28 -27.54 -25.06
N LEU A 178 -24.58 -26.40 -25.05
CA LEU A 178 -23.73 -25.99 -23.95
C LEU A 178 -24.55 -25.29 -22.86
N PRO A 179 -24.27 -25.56 -21.57
CA PRO A 179 -24.97 -24.90 -20.49
C PRO A 179 -24.67 -23.39 -20.51
N GLY A 180 -25.73 -22.58 -20.34
CA GLY A 180 -25.60 -21.15 -20.14
C GLY A 180 -24.73 -20.82 -18.92
N LYS A 181 -24.24 -19.57 -18.86
CA LYS A 181 -23.37 -19.14 -17.76
C LYS A 181 -24.09 -19.28 -16.42
N ARG A 182 -23.70 -20.25 -15.59
CA ARG A 182 -24.16 -20.38 -14.20
C ARG A 182 -23.51 -19.30 -13.34
N VAL A 183 -24.22 -18.20 -13.11
CA VAL A 183 -23.77 -17.17 -12.15
C VAL A 183 -24.16 -17.63 -10.75
N ARG A 184 -23.28 -18.39 -10.08
CA ARG A 184 -23.43 -18.66 -8.65
C ARG A 184 -23.10 -17.37 -7.90
N ARG A 185 -24.05 -16.87 -7.09
CA ARG A 185 -23.78 -15.78 -6.15
C ARG A 185 -23.04 -16.36 -4.94
N THR A 186 -21.72 -16.26 -4.94
CA THR A 186 -20.89 -16.57 -3.76
C THR A 186 -21.06 -15.46 -2.73
N LYS A 187 -21.32 -15.82 -1.46
CA LYS A 187 -21.42 -14.83 -0.37
C LYS A 187 -20.07 -14.16 -0.15
N VAL A 188 -20.04 -12.94 0.40
CA VAL A 188 -18.79 -12.19 0.63
C VAL A 188 -17.83 -12.98 1.53
N ALA A 189 -18.33 -13.57 2.63
CA ALA A 189 -17.52 -14.39 3.52
C ALA A 189 -16.94 -15.64 2.84
N GLU A 190 -17.66 -16.22 1.89
CA GLU A 190 -17.19 -17.35 1.08
C GLU A 190 -16.10 -16.92 0.10
N ARG A 191 -16.26 -15.76 -0.55
CA ARG A 191 -15.22 -15.18 -1.41
C ARG A 191 -13.92 -14.95 -0.65
N ILE A 192 -14.01 -14.34 0.55
CA ILE A 192 -12.84 -14.11 1.41
C ILE A 192 -12.15 -15.44 1.75
N ARG A 193 -12.91 -16.47 2.14
CA ARG A 193 -12.35 -17.79 2.42
C ARG A 193 -11.69 -18.43 1.19
N ASN A 194 -12.32 -18.31 0.03
CA ASN A 194 -11.77 -18.82 -1.23
C ASN A 194 -10.49 -18.06 -1.62
N ASP A 195 -10.45 -16.74 -1.43
CA ASP A 195 -9.28 -15.91 -1.70
C ASP A 195 -8.12 -16.27 -0.74
N GLN A 196 -8.42 -16.50 0.53
CA GLN A 196 -7.45 -16.98 1.52
C GLN A 196 -6.93 -18.38 1.19
N ALA A 197 -7.82 -19.32 0.85
CA ALA A 197 -7.46 -20.67 0.46
C ALA A 197 -6.64 -20.68 -0.85
N ALA A 198 -7.01 -19.86 -1.83
CA ALA A 198 -6.26 -19.68 -3.05
C ALA A 198 -4.87 -19.10 -2.76
N THR A 199 -4.79 -18.06 -1.93
CA THR A 199 -3.51 -17.47 -1.52
C THR A 199 -2.63 -18.53 -0.88
N ALA A 200 -3.11 -19.26 0.11
CA ALA A 200 -2.37 -20.34 0.75
C ALA A 200 -1.93 -21.44 -0.24
N PHE A 201 -2.80 -21.81 -1.18
CA PHE A 201 -2.49 -22.82 -2.19
C PHE A 201 -1.41 -22.37 -3.19
N PHE A 202 -1.43 -21.11 -3.62
CA PHE A 202 -0.50 -20.58 -4.62
C PHE A 202 0.83 -20.10 -4.02
N THR A 203 0.85 -19.68 -2.74
CA THR A 203 2.07 -19.22 -2.08
C THR A 203 2.85 -20.33 -1.37
N ARG A 204 2.24 -21.49 -1.11
CA ARG A 204 2.96 -22.59 -0.44
C ARG A 204 4.12 -23.11 -1.30
N LEU A 205 5.26 -23.32 -0.64
CA LEU A 205 6.42 -23.96 -1.26
C LEU A 205 6.15 -25.46 -1.41
N ARG A 206 6.07 -25.95 -2.65
CA ARG A 206 5.93 -27.38 -2.94
C ARG A 206 7.28 -28.09 -2.83
N GLY A 207 7.31 -29.19 -2.08
CA GLY A 207 8.47 -30.07 -1.94
C GLY A 207 8.83 -30.79 -3.25
N PRO A 208 10.03 -31.39 -3.36
CA PRO A 208 10.51 -32.01 -4.58
C PRO A 208 9.63 -33.17 -5.07
N ASP A 209 9.10 -33.99 -4.15
CA ASP A 209 8.25 -35.15 -4.50
C ASP A 209 6.89 -34.72 -5.05
N GLU A 210 6.31 -33.69 -4.45
CA GLU A 210 5.05 -33.13 -4.92
C GLU A 210 5.22 -32.54 -6.32
N ARG A 211 6.30 -31.80 -6.56
CA ARG A 211 6.64 -31.29 -7.90
C ARG A 211 6.80 -32.42 -8.90
N ARG A 212 7.49 -33.51 -8.55
CA ARG A 212 7.63 -34.70 -9.40
C ARG A 212 6.28 -35.32 -9.73
N ARG A 213 5.38 -35.49 -8.76
CA ARG A 213 4.02 -36.01 -8.99
C ARG A 213 3.20 -35.11 -9.92
N ILE A 214 3.26 -33.80 -9.70
CA ILE A 214 2.56 -32.83 -10.56
C ILE A 214 3.11 -32.88 -11.99
N LEU A 215 4.44 -32.95 -12.15
CA LEU A 215 5.07 -33.07 -13.47
C LEU A 215 4.71 -34.39 -14.16
N ALA A 216 4.58 -35.49 -13.41
CA ALA A 216 4.17 -36.78 -13.95
C ALA A 216 2.72 -36.78 -14.47
N GLN A 217 1.84 -35.97 -13.87
CA GLN A 217 0.46 -35.81 -14.30
C GLN A 217 0.29 -34.73 -15.38
N TYR A 218 1.32 -33.91 -15.61
CA TYR A 218 1.24 -32.81 -16.56
C TYR A 218 1.38 -33.32 -17.99
N GLN A 219 0.25 -33.42 -18.70
CA GLN A 219 0.26 -33.59 -20.14
C GLN A 219 0.55 -32.25 -20.79
N SER A 220 1.65 -32.17 -21.57
CA SER A 220 1.94 -30.98 -22.36
C SER A 220 0.76 -30.70 -23.28
N THR A 221 0.40 -29.42 -23.43
CA THR A 221 -0.62 -29.03 -24.40
C THR A 221 -0.17 -29.50 -25.79
N PRO A 222 -1.03 -30.22 -26.54
CA PRO A 222 -0.70 -30.67 -27.89
C PRO A 222 -0.19 -29.51 -28.74
N PRO A 223 0.93 -29.69 -29.47
CA PRO A 223 1.57 -28.61 -30.22
C PRO A 223 0.64 -28.02 -31.29
N GLU A 224 -0.26 -28.84 -31.85
CA GLU A 224 -1.26 -28.44 -32.82
C GLU A 224 -2.23 -27.38 -32.26
N LEU A 225 -2.71 -27.57 -31.03
CA LEU A 225 -3.60 -26.62 -30.36
C LEU A 225 -2.89 -25.30 -30.04
N VAL A 226 -1.60 -25.38 -29.67
CA VAL A 226 -0.78 -24.18 -29.44
C VAL A 226 -0.58 -23.43 -30.74
N ALA A 227 -0.27 -24.13 -31.84
CA ALA A 227 -0.09 -23.54 -33.16
C ALA A 227 -1.40 -22.92 -33.68
N GLU A 228 -2.53 -23.61 -33.51
CA GLU A 228 -3.84 -23.11 -33.88
C GLU A 228 -4.23 -21.86 -33.09
N TRP A 229 -3.99 -21.86 -31.78
CA TRP A 229 -4.19 -20.70 -30.93
C TRP A 229 -3.29 -19.53 -31.35
N GLN A 230 -2.02 -19.79 -31.67
CA GLN A 230 -1.09 -18.78 -32.18
C GLN A 230 -1.58 -18.16 -33.50
N ARG A 231 -2.17 -18.95 -34.39
CA ARG A 231 -2.75 -18.46 -35.66
C ARG A 231 -4.04 -17.66 -35.45
N ARG A 232 -4.92 -18.08 -34.54
CA ARG A 232 -6.25 -17.48 -34.38
C ARG A 232 -6.28 -16.28 -33.44
N SER A 233 -5.45 -16.28 -32.40
CA SER A 233 -5.44 -15.24 -31.37
C SER A 233 -4.47 -14.11 -31.70
N ARG A 234 -4.90 -12.85 -31.55
CA ARG A 234 -4.00 -11.68 -31.62
C ARG A 234 -2.82 -11.81 -30.66
N LEU A 235 -3.09 -12.26 -29.42
CA LEU A 235 -2.06 -12.46 -28.41
C LEU A 235 -1.13 -13.61 -28.77
N GLY A 236 -1.68 -14.66 -29.38
CA GLY A 236 -0.93 -15.77 -29.94
C GLY A 236 0.04 -15.34 -31.05
N LYS A 237 -0.42 -14.52 -32.00
CA LYS A 237 0.41 -13.95 -33.08
C LYS A 237 1.54 -13.07 -32.54
N GLN A 238 1.21 -12.17 -31.59
CA GLN A 238 2.21 -11.32 -30.93
C GLN A 238 3.27 -12.15 -30.21
N ARG A 239 2.84 -13.21 -29.52
CA ARG A 239 3.72 -14.15 -28.83
C ARG A 239 4.63 -14.90 -29.80
N ALA A 240 4.11 -15.41 -30.91
CA ALA A 240 4.89 -16.07 -31.94
C ALA A 240 5.96 -15.13 -32.53
N ALA A 241 5.57 -13.92 -32.94
CA ALA A 241 6.50 -12.93 -33.48
C ALA A 241 7.58 -12.49 -32.47
N ALA A 242 7.24 -12.42 -31.17
CA ALA A 242 8.20 -12.10 -30.12
C ALA A 242 9.23 -13.23 -29.91
N LEU A 243 8.80 -14.50 -30.00
CA LEU A 243 9.69 -15.66 -29.93
C LEU A 243 10.60 -15.76 -31.15
N GLU A 244 10.09 -15.47 -32.35
CA GLU A 244 10.87 -15.45 -33.58
C GLU A 244 12.01 -14.42 -33.53
N ARG A 245 11.76 -13.24 -32.95
CA ARG A 245 12.76 -12.18 -32.78
C ARG A 245 13.67 -12.37 -31.55
N PHE A 246 13.41 -13.37 -30.72
CA PHE A 246 14.11 -13.57 -29.46
C PHE A 246 15.61 -13.86 -29.65
N PRO A 247 16.05 -14.74 -30.57
CA PRO A 247 17.47 -15.02 -30.79
C PRO A 247 18.26 -13.76 -31.16
N GLN A 248 17.73 -12.95 -32.08
CA GLN A 248 18.36 -11.69 -32.50
C GLN A 248 18.46 -10.68 -31.34
N ARG A 249 17.45 -10.63 -30.45
CA ARG A 249 17.50 -9.78 -29.25
C ARG A 249 18.55 -10.27 -28.26
N LEU A 250 18.67 -11.58 -28.09
CA LEU A 250 19.68 -12.20 -27.24
C LEU A 250 21.09 -11.92 -27.75
N GLU A 251 21.32 -12.09 -29.06
CA GLU A 251 22.59 -11.78 -29.70
C GLU A 251 22.97 -10.31 -29.54
N LYS A 252 22.05 -9.38 -29.81
CA LYS A 252 22.26 -7.94 -29.57
C LYS A 252 22.54 -7.63 -28.10
N TYR A 253 21.90 -8.33 -27.18
CA TYR A 253 22.14 -8.17 -25.75
C TYR A 253 23.55 -8.66 -25.37
N HIS A 254 24.00 -9.79 -25.88
CA HIS A 254 25.36 -10.27 -25.70
C HIS A 254 26.40 -9.29 -26.28
N ALA A 255 26.15 -8.77 -27.48
CA ALA A 255 27.05 -7.79 -28.10
C ALA A 255 27.19 -6.51 -27.26
N LYS A 256 26.12 -6.07 -26.58
CA LYS A 256 26.12 -4.84 -25.78
C LYS A 256 26.56 -5.03 -24.33
N HIS A 257 26.24 -6.16 -23.73
CA HIS A 257 26.36 -6.38 -22.28
C HIS A 257 27.21 -7.60 -21.90
N GLY A 258 27.72 -8.36 -22.87
CA GLY A 258 28.43 -9.61 -22.64
C GLY A 258 29.68 -9.47 -21.80
N ASP A 259 30.53 -8.47 -22.09
CA ASP A 259 31.80 -8.27 -21.36
C ASP A 259 31.57 -7.84 -19.91
N ARG A 260 30.65 -6.90 -19.70
CA ARG A 260 30.23 -6.49 -18.36
C ARG A 260 29.66 -7.67 -17.57
N LEU A 261 28.78 -8.48 -18.18
CA LEU A 261 28.23 -9.65 -17.50
C LEU A 261 29.31 -10.68 -17.16
N ARG A 262 30.28 -10.90 -18.06
CA ARG A 262 31.42 -11.79 -17.79
C ARG A 262 32.24 -11.31 -16.59
N GLU A 263 32.50 -10.01 -16.49
CA GLU A 263 33.22 -9.43 -15.36
C GLU A 263 32.43 -9.54 -14.05
N GLU A 264 31.14 -9.19 -14.05
CA GLU A 264 30.26 -9.35 -12.89
C GLU A 264 30.22 -10.82 -12.41
N VAL A 265 30.08 -11.77 -13.34
CA VAL A 265 30.07 -13.20 -13.02
C VAL A 265 31.43 -13.70 -12.51
N ARG A 266 32.55 -13.17 -13.03
CA ARG A 266 33.90 -13.47 -12.52
C ARG A 266 34.08 -12.98 -11.09
N MET A 267 33.66 -11.76 -10.78
CA MET A 267 33.69 -11.22 -9.42
C MET A 267 32.83 -12.05 -8.48
N ASP A 268 31.60 -12.38 -8.89
CA ASP A 268 30.70 -13.24 -8.11
C ASP A 268 31.29 -14.63 -7.87
N SER A 269 31.92 -15.22 -8.89
CA SER A 269 32.60 -16.52 -8.77
C SER A 269 33.76 -16.46 -7.79
N THR A 270 34.58 -15.41 -7.86
CA THR A 270 35.72 -15.20 -6.95
C THR A 270 35.24 -15.03 -5.51
N ALA A 271 34.22 -14.19 -5.29
CA ALA A 271 33.59 -14.00 -3.98
C ALA A 271 32.99 -15.31 -3.43
N ARG A 272 32.44 -16.15 -4.31
CA ARG A 272 31.88 -17.46 -3.94
C ARG A 272 32.98 -18.45 -3.52
N THR A 273 34.11 -18.45 -4.22
CA THR A 273 35.29 -19.26 -3.84
C THR A 273 35.88 -18.81 -2.50
N LEU A 274 35.99 -17.50 -2.24
CA LEU A 274 36.43 -16.96 -0.94
C LEU A 274 35.52 -17.38 0.22
N ARG A 275 34.24 -17.69 -0.05
CA ARG A 275 33.28 -18.21 0.94
C ARG A 275 33.23 -19.73 1.01
N GLY A 276 34.18 -20.43 0.38
CA GLY A 276 34.29 -21.90 0.41
C GLY A 276 33.29 -22.64 -0.49
N ALA A 277 32.63 -21.94 -1.43
CA ALA A 277 31.71 -22.56 -2.39
C ALA A 277 32.36 -22.75 -3.77
N ALA A 278 31.87 -23.73 -4.54
CA ALA A 278 32.37 -24.02 -5.88
C ALA A 278 32.22 -22.81 -6.83
N PRO A 279 33.19 -22.56 -7.73
CA PRO A 279 33.16 -21.46 -8.69
C PRO A 279 32.02 -21.62 -9.70
N LEU A 280 31.58 -20.50 -10.29
CA LEU A 280 30.54 -20.50 -11.30
C LEU A 280 31.13 -20.82 -12.68
N ALA A 281 30.40 -21.56 -13.50
CA ALA A 281 30.71 -21.69 -14.92
C ALA A 281 30.36 -20.37 -15.62
N ILE A 282 31.40 -19.57 -15.91
CA ILE A 282 31.24 -18.15 -16.29
C ILE A 282 30.31 -17.99 -17.50
N ASP A 283 30.56 -18.70 -18.59
CA ASP A 283 29.77 -18.54 -19.82
C ASP A 283 28.33 -19.03 -19.68
N ASP A 284 28.10 -20.12 -18.94
CA ASP A 284 26.76 -20.63 -18.65
C ASP A 284 25.93 -19.63 -17.84
N GLU A 285 26.55 -19.03 -16.82
CA GLU A 285 25.91 -18.04 -15.95
C GLU A 285 25.67 -16.71 -16.68
N VAL A 286 26.60 -16.29 -17.54
CA VAL A 286 26.41 -15.11 -18.42
C VAL A 286 25.25 -15.34 -19.38
N ASN A 287 25.19 -16.51 -20.03
CA ASN A 287 24.07 -16.88 -20.90
C ASN A 287 22.75 -16.92 -20.11
N ARG A 288 22.74 -17.46 -18.89
CA ARG A 288 21.56 -17.46 -18.02
C ARG A 288 21.09 -16.05 -17.69
N ARG A 289 21.99 -15.15 -17.28
CA ARG A 289 21.67 -13.75 -16.94
C ARG A 289 21.19 -12.97 -18.18
N ALA A 290 21.83 -13.16 -19.33
CA ALA A 290 21.43 -12.55 -20.60
C ALA A 290 20.02 -13.01 -21.02
N LEU A 291 19.75 -14.32 -20.96
CA LEU A 291 18.42 -14.86 -21.19
C LEU A 291 17.40 -14.22 -20.24
N GLU A 292 17.65 -14.19 -18.93
CA GLU A 292 16.73 -13.60 -17.96
C GLU A 292 16.46 -12.12 -18.23
N ALA A 293 17.47 -11.33 -18.59
CA ALA A 293 17.33 -9.92 -18.91
C ALA A 293 16.48 -9.69 -20.17
N VAL A 294 16.74 -10.45 -21.24
CA VAL A 294 15.98 -10.35 -22.49
C VAL A 294 14.54 -10.81 -22.28
N TRP A 295 14.32 -11.91 -21.53
CA TRP A 295 12.98 -12.37 -21.17
C TRP A 295 12.19 -11.31 -20.40
N ARG A 296 12.81 -10.63 -19.42
CA ARG A 296 12.20 -9.51 -18.70
C ARG A 296 11.86 -8.34 -19.62
N ALA A 297 12.75 -7.99 -20.55
CA ALA A 297 12.53 -6.92 -21.51
C ALA A 297 11.45 -7.25 -22.55
N THR A 298 11.23 -8.53 -22.85
CA THR A 298 10.17 -9.00 -23.77
C THR A 298 8.78 -9.14 -23.14
N ALA A 299 8.56 -8.53 -21.96
CA ALA A 299 7.35 -8.59 -21.13
C ALA A 299 6.06 -8.87 -21.94
N GLY A 300 5.60 -10.12 -21.86
CA GLY A 300 4.49 -10.68 -22.65
C GLY A 300 4.65 -12.18 -22.91
N LEU A 301 5.87 -12.69 -22.85
CA LEU A 301 6.17 -14.12 -22.88
C LEU A 301 6.47 -14.59 -21.45
N GLY A 302 5.52 -15.29 -20.81
CA GLY A 302 5.79 -15.95 -19.53
C GLY A 302 7.02 -16.86 -19.65
N ARG A 303 7.85 -16.89 -18.60
CA ARG A 303 9.08 -17.72 -18.52
C ARG A 303 8.77 -19.15 -18.99
N PRO A 304 9.57 -19.76 -19.89
CA PRO A 304 9.44 -21.18 -20.14
C PRO A 304 9.73 -21.91 -18.82
N VAL A 305 8.78 -22.75 -18.38
CA VAL A 305 8.95 -23.61 -17.22
C VAL A 305 10.15 -24.53 -17.53
N PRO A 306 11.20 -24.60 -16.69
CA PRO A 306 12.34 -25.46 -16.96
C PRO A 306 11.85 -26.92 -16.90
N GLY A 307 11.82 -27.58 -18.05
CA GLY A 307 11.24 -28.91 -18.22
C GLY A 307 11.88 -29.72 -19.35
N THR A 308 13.12 -29.42 -19.74
CA THR A 308 13.92 -30.33 -20.56
C THR A 308 14.94 -31.05 -19.66
N PRO A 309 14.97 -32.39 -19.65
CA PRO A 309 16.13 -33.09 -19.10
C PRO A 309 17.34 -32.68 -19.94
N ARG A 310 18.38 -32.14 -19.28
CA ARG A 310 19.70 -32.01 -19.91
C ARG A 310 20.07 -33.42 -20.43
N LYS A 311 20.24 -33.58 -21.74
CA LYS A 311 20.88 -34.78 -22.29
C LYS A 311 22.22 -34.95 -21.56
N PRO A 312 22.59 -36.14 -21.06
CA PRO A 312 23.95 -36.37 -20.60
C PRO A 312 24.87 -36.14 -21.80
N SER A 313 25.85 -35.26 -21.63
CA SER A 313 26.93 -35.09 -22.60
C SER A 313 27.65 -36.42 -22.73
N GLU A 314 27.62 -37.03 -23.91
CA GLU A 314 28.45 -38.20 -24.23
C GLU A 314 29.93 -37.84 -23.95
N PRO A 315 30.67 -38.67 -23.21
CA PRO A 315 32.09 -38.44 -23.04
C PRO A 315 32.78 -38.62 -24.40
N SER A 316 33.42 -37.54 -24.84
CA SER A 316 34.25 -37.50 -26.04
C SER A 316 35.24 -38.66 -26.03
N ARG A 317 35.18 -39.49 -27.08
CA ARG A 317 36.18 -40.51 -27.40
C ARG A 317 37.57 -39.86 -27.44
N ARG A 318 38.36 -40.03 -26.39
CA ARG A 318 39.81 -39.84 -26.47
C ARG A 318 40.44 -41.09 -27.08
N ARG A 319 41.27 -40.83 -28.07
CA ARG A 319 42.03 -41.77 -28.88
C ARG A 319 42.96 -42.63 -28.02
N ARG A 320 43.16 -43.85 -28.51
CA ARG A 320 44.18 -44.82 -28.10
C ARG A 320 45.59 -44.24 -28.24
N GLY A 321 46.47 -44.69 -27.35
CA GLY A 321 47.93 -44.51 -27.36
C GLY A 321 48.50 -45.19 -26.11
N THR A 322 48.50 -46.53 -26.03
CA THR A 322 49.66 -47.43 -26.18
C THR A 322 50.68 -47.34 -25.02
N THR A 323 50.94 -48.52 -24.43
CA THR A 323 52.12 -48.94 -23.61
C THR A 323 52.28 -48.26 -22.24
N HIS A 324 52.61 -48.93 -21.13
CA HIS A 324 53.47 -50.09 -20.90
C HIS A 324 53.09 -50.74 -19.55
N ASP A 325 53.05 -52.07 -19.53
CA ASP A 325 53.09 -52.92 -18.34
C ASP A 325 54.50 -52.86 -17.75
N PRO A 326 54.67 -52.81 -16.41
CA PRO A 326 55.14 -54.04 -15.79
C PRO A 326 54.52 -54.32 -14.41
N ARG A 327 54.09 -55.57 -14.27
CA ARG A 327 54.44 -56.52 -13.19
C ARG A 327 54.33 -56.00 -11.74
N ASP A 328 53.51 -56.73 -11.01
CA ASP A 328 53.96 -57.65 -9.95
C ASP A 328 53.44 -57.41 -8.53
N LEU A 329 53.12 -58.56 -7.93
CA LEU A 329 53.06 -58.91 -6.51
C LEU A 329 51.81 -58.59 -5.65
N GLY A 330 51.24 -59.68 -5.14
CA GLY A 330 50.66 -59.76 -3.79
C GLY A 330 49.17 -60.08 -3.76
N ARG A 331 48.72 -61.32 -3.99
CA ARG A 331 48.61 -62.37 -2.96
C ARG A 331 48.29 -61.83 -1.55
N SER A 332 47.05 -62.02 -1.10
CA SER A 332 46.71 -63.11 -0.16
C SER A 332 45.41 -62.85 0.60
N ARG A 333 44.52 -63.84 0.48
CA ARG A 333 43.49 -64.32 1.41
C ARG A 333 42.26 -63.47 1.69
#